data_AF-M1B2W0-F1
#
_entry.id   AF-M1B2W0-F1
#
_cell.length_a   1.000
_cell.length_b   1.000
_cell.length_c   1.000
_cell.angle_alpha   90.00
_cell.angle_beta   90.00
_cell.angle_gamma   90.00
#
_symmetry.space_group_name_H-M   'P 1'
#
loop_
_entity.id
_entity.type
_entity.pdbx_description
1 polymer ?
#
loop_
_entity_poly.entity_id
_entity_poly.type
_entity_poly.pdbx_seq_one_letter_code
_entity_poly.pdbx_strand_id
1 'polypeptide(L)'
;MVTGSLDNRPVLVRFSTYSFNNIHRDIVITAQMSHLKNVLRLVGCCLEFEQPVMVYEYVEAISLFDLLYKKDNGDDQNSKSLSWGNRLRVACEVSSAIVFLHTEFTTPIIHRNIKPHNVIVDQKSGVAKILNFTLSMSLLLENIIRRLQTVELEQTTGASQLCGHR
;
A
#
# COMPACT_ATOMS: atom_id res chain seq x y z
N MET A 1 4.44 -13.74 0.67
CA MET A 1 4.77 -13.90 -0.76
C MET A 1 5.59 -15.15 -0.90
N VAL A 2 5.48 -15.84 -2.04
CA VAL A 2 6.29 -17.02 -2.36
C VAL A 2 7.04 -16.76 -3.66
N THR A 3 8.19 -17.41 -3.84
CA THR A 3 8.90 -17.37 -5.11
C THR A 3 8.22 -18.29 -6.11
N GLY A 4 8.02 -17.83 -7.33
CA GLY A 4 7.54 -18.60 -8.47
C GLY A 4 8.42 -18.42 -9.70
N SER A 5 8.00 -18.97 -10.83
CA SER A 5 8.65 -18.82 -12.13
C SER A 5 7.63 -18.44 -13.19
N LEU A 6 7.98 -17.48 -14.05
CA LEU A 6 7.20 -17.05 -15.22
C LEU A 6 8.15 -16.96 -16.42
N ASP A 7 7.92 -17.77 -17.45
CA ASP A 7 8.80 -17.90 -18.63
C ASP A 7 10.28 -18.13 -18.25
N ASN A 8 10.54 -19.05 -17.31
CA ASN A 8 11.87 -19.33 -16.74
C ASN A 8 12.53 -18.15 -16.01
N ARG A 9 11.78 -17.09 -15.68
CA ARG A 9 12.27 -15.97 -14.86
C ARG A 9 11.68 -16.05 -13.45
N PRO A 10 12.49 -15.88 -12.40
CA PRO A 10 11.96 -15.86 -11.04
C PRO A 10 11.02 -14.66 -10.87
N VAL A 11 9.94 -14.87 -10.11
CA VAL A 11 8.95 -13.84 -9.76
C VAL A 11 8.52 -13.99 -8.31
N LEU A 12 8.00 -12.92 -7.72
CA LEU A 12 7.33 -13.00 -6.41
C LEU A 12 5.82 -13.08 -6.61
N VAL A 13 5.19 -14.06 -5.97
CA VAL A 13 3.76 -14.33 -6.05
C VAL A 13 3.10 -14.00 -4.72
N ARG A 14 2.04 -13.17 -4.78
CA ARG A 14 1.20 -12.81 -3.62
C ARG A 14 -0.23 -13.26 -3.87
N PHE A 15 -0.68 -14.21 -3.06
CA PHE A 15 -2.09 -14.58 -2.97
C PHE A 15 -2.81 -13.50 -2.17
N SER A 16 -3.86 -12.92 -2.74
CA SER A 16 -4.68 -11.93 -2.05
C SER A 16 -5.61 -12.60 -1.06
N THR A 17 -5.65 -12.12 0.19
CA THR A 17 -6.58 -12.60 1.22
C THR A 17 -7.94 -11.87 1.20
N TYR A 18 -8.14 -10.94 0.27
CA TYR A 18 -9.34 -10.11 0.19
C TYR A 18 -10.20 -10.49 -1.02
N SER A 19 -11.52 -10.45 -0.84
CA SER A 19 -12.53 -10.57 -1.90
C SER A 19 -12.27 -9.60 -3.06
N PHE A 20 -12.61 -10.02 -4.28
CA PHE A 20 -12.40 -9.32 -5.56
C PHE A 20 -12.68 -7.81 -5.54
N ASN A 21 -13.65 -7.35 -4.76
CA ASN A 21 -14.15 -5.98 -4.79
C ASN A 21 -13.10 -4.88 -4.54
N ASN A 22 -11.93 -5.19 -3.96
CA ASN A 22 -10.87 -4.21 -3.72
C ASN A 22 -9.55 -4.46 -4.47
N ILE A 23 -9.43 -5.55 -5.24
CA ILE A 23 -8.16 -5.85 -5.93
C ILE A 23 -7.91 -4.92 -7.12
N HIS A 24 -8.96 -4.43 -7.78
CA HIS A 24 -8.83 -3.56 -8.95
C HIS A 24 -8.00 -2.30 -8.65
N ARG A 25 -8.19 -1.70 -7.47
CA ARG A 25 -7.38 -0.54 -7.02
C ARG A 25 -5.92 -0.93 -6.86
N ASP A 26 -5.64 -2.08 -6.26
CA ASP A 26 -4.28 -2.56 -6.07
C ASP A 26 -3.58 -2.80 -7.42
N ILE A 27 -4.27 -3.45 -8.37
CA ILE A 27 -3.75 -3.72 -9.70
C ILE A 27 -3.46 -2.42 -10.45
N VAL A 28 -4.46 -1.53 -10.57
CA VAL A 28 -4.33 -0.29 -11.36
C VAL A 28 -3.25 0.61 -10.79
N ILE A 29 -3.28 0.88 -9.47
CA ILE A 29 -2.33 1.80 -8.85
C ILE A 29 -0.92 1.20 -8.89
N THR A 30 -0.75 -0.09 -8.54
CA THR A 30 0.57 -0.73 -8.61
C THR A 30 1.13 -0.71 -10.04
N ALA A 31 0.31 -0.98 -11.05
CA ALA A 31 0.72 -0.92 -12.45
C ALA A 31 1.19 0.49 -12.85
N GLN A 32 0.44 1.53 -12.48
CA GLN A 32 0.82 2.92 -12.74
C GLN A 32 2.11 3.32 -12.00
N MET A 33 2.30 2.80 -10.79
CA MET A 33 3.45 3.09 -9.93
C MET A 33 4.70 2.25 -10.24
N SER A 34 4.60 1.24 -11.12
CA SER A 34 5.61 0.20 -11.31
C SER A 34 6.96 0.69 -11.86
N HIS A 35 7.02 1.92 -12.37
CA HIS A 35 8.24 2.57 -12.81
C HIS A 35 9.06 3.18 -11.65
N LEU A 36 8.46 3.32 -10.46
CA LEU A 36 9.13 3.89 -9.30
C LEU A 36 9.99 2.88 -8.56
N LYS A 37 11.23 3.28 -8.25
CA LYS A 37 12.18 2.44 -7.51
C LYS A 37 11.65 1.97 -6.14
N ASN A 38 10.84 2.79 -5.47
CA ASN A 38 10.31 2.56 -4.13
C ASN A 38 8.93 1.87 -4.11
N VAL A 39 8.50 1.33 -5.25
CA VAL A 39 7.30 0.49 -5.36
C VAL A 39 7.71 -0.88 -5.88
N LEU A 40 7.13 -1.95 -5.34
CA LEU A 40 7.39 -3.29 -5.83
C LEU A 40 6.71 -3.46 -7.19
N ARG A 41 7.51 -3.64 -8.24
CA ARG A 41 7.03 -3.62 -9.63
C ARG A 41 6.09 -4.78 -9.91
N LEU A 42 4.91 -4.48 -10.42
CA LEU A 42 3.96 -5.48 -10.90
C LEU A 42 4.42 -6.00 -12.27
N VAL A 43 4.46 -7.32 -12.42
CA VAL A 43 4.66 -8.01 -13.70
C VAL A 43 3.30 -8.36 -14.31
N GLY A 44 2.34 -8.78 -13.49
CA GLY A 44 0.99 -9.10 -13.91
C GLY A 44 0.11 -9.54 -12.76
N CYS A 45 -1.10 -9.99 -13.09
CA CYS A 45 -2.01 -10.61 -12.13
C CYS A 45 -2.81 -11.73 -12.82
N CYS A 46 -3.27 -12.70 -12.04
CA CYS A 46 -4.22 -13.71 -12.46
C CYS A 46 -5.52 -13.55 -11.66
N LEU A 47 -6.64 -13.45 -12.38
CA LEU A 47 -7.97 -13.22 -11.83
C LEU A 47 -8.90 -14.43 -12.00
N GLU A 48 -8.37 -15.55 -12.50
CA GLU A 48 -9.15 -16.77 -12.78
C GLU A 48 -9.48 -17.56 -11.50
N PHE A 49 -8.70 -17.37 -10.44
CA PHE A 49 -8.92 -17.99 -9.13
C PHE A 49 -9.86 -17.16 -8.26
N GLU A 50 -10.55 -17.82 -7.32
CA GLU A 50 -11.40 -17.18 -6.31
C GLU A 50 -10.68 -16.05 -5.54
N GLN A 51 -9.37 -16.22 -5.35
CA GLN A 51 -8.50 -15.20 -4.78
C GLN A 51 -7.54 -14.69 -5.86
N PRO A 52 -7.58 -13.39 -6.21
CA PRO A 52 -6.66 -12.80 -7.16
C PRO A 52 -5.20 -13.03 -6.77
N VAL A 53 -4.38 -13.37 -7.76
CA VAL A 53 -2.94 -13.60 -7.60
C VAL A 53 -2.18 -12.44 -8.25
N MET A 54 -1.33 -11.79 -7.47
CA MET A 54 -0.46 -10.72 -7.96
C MET A 54 0.95 -11.29 -8.21
N VAL A 55 1.53 -10.96 -9.36
CA VAL A 55 2.86 -11.40 -9.78
C VAL A 55 3.77 -10.19 -9.90
N TYR A 56 4.83 -10.16 -9.10
CA TYR A 56 5.78 -9.06 -9.02
C TYR A 56 7.15 -9.45 -9.55
N GLU A 57 7.98 -8.44 -9.81
CA GLU A 57 9.40 -8.66 -10.04
C GLU A 57 10.05 -9.42 -8.89
N TYR A 58 11.04 -10.24 -9.21
CA TYR A 58 11.83 -10.87 -8.18
C TYR A 58 12.81 -9.89 -7.54
N VAL A 59 12.79 -9.87 -6.21
CA VAL A 59 13.80 -9.26 -5.36
C VAL A 59 14.09 -10.22 -4.21
N GLU A 60 15.23 -10.04 -3.51
CA GLU A 60 15.55 -10.82 -2.32
C GLU A 60 14.73 -10.27 -1.14
N ALA A 61 13.44 -10.58 -1.12
CA ALA A 61 12.44 -9.89 -0.31
C ALA A 61 12.46 -10.32 1.17
N ILE A 62 12.64 -9.36 2.06
CA ILE A 62 12.28 -9.48 3.48
C ILE A 62 11.28 -8.38 3.86
N SER A 63 10.28 -8.70 4.67
CA SER A 63 9.35 -7.67 5.13
C SER A 63 10.01 -6.77 6.18
N LEU A 64 9.65 -5.48 6.18
CA LEU A 64 10.11 -4.57 7.22
C LEU A 64 9.64 -5.03 8.61
N PHE A 65 8.47 -5.69 8.69
CA PHE A 65 8.03 -6.29 9.93
C PHE A 65 9.01 -7.33 10.47
N ASP A 66 9.47 -8.25 9.61
CA ASP A 66 10.42 -9.28 10.01
C ASP A 66 11.74 -8.65 10.47
N LEU A 67 12.25 -7.66 9.73
CA LEU A 67 13.47 -6.92 10.10
C LEU A 67 13.37 -6.13 11.42
N LEU A 68 12.16 -5.71 11.79
CA LEU A 68 11.93 -4.93 13.00
C LEU A 68 11.67 -5.81 14.22
N TYR A 69 10.96 -6.92 14.05
CA TYR A 69 10.32 -7.65 15.15
C TYR A 69 10.65 -9.14 15.24
N LYS A 70 11.10 -9.81 14.16
CA LYS A 70 11.53 -11.22 14.27
C LYS A 70 12.96 -11.26 14.83
N LYS A 71 13.09 -11.79 16.05
CA LYS A 71 14.37 -12.25 16.58
C LYS A 71 14.63 -13.65 16.03
N ASP A 72 15.88 -13.93 15.67
CA ASP A 72 16.28 -15.32 15.51
C ASP A 72 16.13 -16.01 16.86
N ASN A 73 15.46 -17.16 16.89
CA ASN A 73 15.28 -17.97 18.11
C ASN A 73 16.58 -18.70 18.53
N GLY A 74 17.73 -18.24 18.05
CA GLY A 74 19.06 -18.75 18.37
C GLY A 74 19.85 -17.69 19.13
N ASP A 75 20.63 -18.14 20.10
CA ASP A 75 21.37 -17.40 21.14
C ASP A 75 22.42 -16.37 20.65
N ASP A 76 22.35 -15.93 19.39
CA ASP A 76 23.20 -14.88 18.86
C ASP A 76 22.67 -13.51 19.31
N GLN A 77 23.37 -12.92 20.27
CA GLN A 77 23.32 -11.51 20.72
C GLN A 77 23.54 -10.48 19.57
N ASN A 78 23.51 -10.93 18.32
CA ASN A 78 23.77 -10.17 17.11
C ASN A 78 22.61 -10.22 16.10
N SER A 79 21.43 -10.78 16.45
CA SER A 79 20.18 -10.59 15.69
C SER A 79 19.70 -9.14 15.81
N LYS A 80 20.49 -8.21 15.27
CA LYS A 80 20.32 -6.77 15.44
C LYS A 80 19.10 -6.33 14.65
N SER A 81 18.07 -5.95 15.39
CA SER A 81 16.99 -5.11 14.89
C SER A 81 17.55 -3.99 14.03
N LEU A 82 16.81 -3.62 12.98
CA LEU A 82 17.23 -2.60 12.01
C LEU A 82 17.84 -1.36 12.70
N SER A 83 19.06 -0.96 12.31
CA SER A 83 19.73 0.22 12.86
C SER A 83 18.92 1.51 12.63
N TRP A 84 19.12 2.53 13.46
CA TRP A 84 18.39 3.81 13.30
C TRP A 84 18.61 4.47 11.94
N GLY A 85 19.84 4.43 11.43
CA GLY A 85 20.15 4.93 10.08
C GLY A 85 19.38 4.19 8.98
N ASN A 86 19.26 2.86 9.08
CA ASN A 86 18.45 2.08 8.14
C ASN A 86 16.96 2.40 8.28
N ARG A 87 16.46 2.66 9.49
CA ARG A 87 15.05 3.05 9.71
C ARG A 87 14.72 4.38 9.05
N LEU A 88 15.62 5.36 9.19
CA LEU A 88 15.49 6.66 8.51
C LEU A 88 15.53 6.50 6.98
N ARG A 89 16.46 5.69 6.45
CA ARG A 89 16.50 5.39 5.01
C ARG A 89 15.18 4.82 4.51
N VAL A 90 14.67 3.79 5.17
CA VAL A 90 13.38 3.16 4.82
C VAL A 90 12.24 4.18 4.88
N ALA A 91 12.20 5.03 5.91
CA ALA A 91 11.18 6.07 6.03
C ALA A 91 11.23 7.08 4.87
N CYS A 92 12.42 7.53 4.47
CA CYS A 92 12.62 8.42 3.31
C CYS A 92 12.20 7.75 1.99
N GLU A 93 12.55 6.48 1.81
CA GLU A 93 12.19 5.69 0.62
C GLU A 93 10.68 5.46 0.51
N VAL A 94 10.02 5.09 1.62
CA VAL A 94 8.55 4.98 1.68
C VAL A 94 7.92 6.34 1.39
N SER A 95 8.42 7.42 1.99
CA SER A 95 7.90 8.76 1.79
C SER A 95 8.03 9.22 0.33
N SER A 96 9.08 8.80 -0.38
CA SER A 96 9.26 9.13 -1.80
C SER A 96 8.13 8.57 -2.68
N ALA A 97 7.69 7.33 -2.40
CA ALA A 97 6.52 6.75 -3.09
C ALA A 97 5.21 7.44 -2.71
N ILE A 98 5.06 7.84 -1.43
CA ILE A 98 3.87 8.58 -0.96
C ILE A 98 3.76 9.97 -1.57
N VAL A 99 4.86 10.71 -1.67
CA VAL A 99 4.88 12.03 -2.33
C VAL A 99 4.39 11.90 -3.76
N PHE A 100 4.89 10.91 -4.52
CA PHE A 100 4.44 10.70 -5.89
C PHE A 100 2.92 10.45 -5.99
N LEU A 101 2.37 9.60 -5.12
CA LEU A 101 0.91 9.36 -5.09
C LEU A 101 0.11 10.66 -4.87
N HIS A 102 0.67 11.59 -4.10
CA HIS A 102 -0.01 12.83 -3.74
C HIS A 102 0.15 13.93 -4.79
N THR A 103 1.26 13.96 -5.54
CA THR A 103 1.60 15.10 -6.41
C THR A 103 1.50 14.80 -7.91
N GLU A 104 1.76 13.55 -8.33
CA GLU A 104 1.90 13.24 -9.76
C GLU A 104 0.61 12.70 -10.41
N PHE A 105 -0.39 12.35 -9.61
CA PHE A 105 -1.70 11.95 -10.11
C PHE A 105 -2.61 13.17 -10.27
N THR A 106 -3.43 13.19 -11.33
CA THR A 106 -4.47 14.23 -11.54
C THR A 106 -5.39 14.41 -10.34
N THR A 107 -5.65 13.33 -9.61
CA THR A 107 -6.35 13.36 -8.33
C THR A 107 -5.45 12.70 -7.29
N PRO A 108 -5.05 13.39 -6.22
CA PRO A 108 -4.16 12.84 -5.20
C PRO A 108 -4.68 11.53 -4.65
N ILE A 109 -3.81 10.52 -4.53
CA ILE A 109 -4.15 9.19 -4.03
C ILE A 109 -3.58 9.01 -2.63
N ILE A 110 -4.42 8.74 -1.63
CA ILE A 110 -3.95 8.38 -0.28
C ILE A 110 -3.85 6.86 -0.18
N HIS A 111 -2.68 6.32 0.17
CA HIS A 111 -2.44 4.87 0.24
C HIS A 111 -3.23 4.17 1.38
N ARG A 112 -3.36 4.81 2.55
CA ARG A 112 -4.11 4.33 3.74
C ARG A 112 -3.72 2.97 4.35
N ASN A 113 -2.64 2.32 3.89
CA ASN A 113 -2.24 0.99 4.38
C ASN A 113 -0.72 0.86 4.55
N ILE A 114 -0.08 1.95 4.99
CA ILE A 114 1.36 1.95 5.27
C ILE A 114 1.60 1.31 6.64
N LYS A 115 2.11 0.09 6.61
CA LYS A 115 2.48 -0.71 7.78
C LYS A 115 3.68 -1.59 7.45
N PRO A 116 4.47 -2.05 8.44
CA PRO A 116 5.68 -2.83 8.18
C PRO A 116 5.50 -4.09 7.31
N HIS A 117 4.33 -4.72 7.33
CA HIS A 117 4.04 -5.88 6.47
C HIS A 117 3.91 -5.55 4.96
N ASN A 118 3.61 -4.30 4.64
CA ASN A 118 3.41 -3.82 3.28
C ASN A 118 4.64 -3.09 2.73
N VAL A 119 5.78 -3.17 3.43
CA VAL A 119 7.07 -2.65 3.00
C VAL A 119 8.02 -3.83 2.89
N ILE A 120 8.58 -4.03 1.71
CA ILE A 120 9.61 -5.02 1.43
C ILE A 120 10.94 -4.31 1.33
N VAL A 121 11.97 -4.87 1.94
CA VAL A 121 13.36 -4.48 1.69
C VAL A 121 13.97 -5.54 0.79
N ASP A 122 14.50 -5.12 -0.36
CA ASP A 122 15.32 -5.99 -1.18
C ASP A 122 16.69 -6.14 -0.49
N GLN A 123 16.98 -7.33 0.04
CA GLN A 123 18.19 -7.61 0.80
C GLN A 123 19.46 -7.40 -0.05
N LYS A 124 19.36 -7.57 -1.37
CA LYS A 124 20.48 -7.37 -2.29
C LYS A 124 20.83 -5.89 -2.47
N SER A 125 19.84 -5.03 -2.71
CA SER A 125 20.06 -3.60 -2.97
C SER A 125 19.93 -2.70 -1.72
N GLY A 126 19.30 -3.19 -0.67
CA GLY A 126 18.95 -2.46 0.54
C GLY A 126 17.78 -1.47 0.38
N VAL A 127 17.13 -1.44 -0.80
CA VAL A 127 16.06 -0.51 -1.15
C VAL A 127 14.72 -0.98 -0.59
N ALA A 128 14.00 -0.08 0.08
CA ALA A 128 12.62 -0.30 0.49
C ALA A 128 11.63 -0.03 -0.63
N LYS A 129 10.67 -0.95 -0.78
CA LYS A 129 9.60 -0.95 -1.78
C LYS A 129 8.25 -1.15 -1.08
N ILE A 130 7.30 -0.26 -1.35
CA ILE A 130 5.92 -0.40 -0.86
C ILE A 130 5.09 -1.29 -1.78
N LEU A 131 4.05 -1.92 -1.23
CA LEU A 131 3.03 -2.66 -1.95
C LEU A 131 1.66 -2.54 -1.26
N ASN A 132 0.64 -3.18 -1.84
CA ASN A 132 -0.69 -3.37 -1.27
C ASN A 132 -1.50 -2.06 -1.16
N PHE A 133 -1.90 -1.56 -2.33
CA PHE A 133 -2.72 -0.38 -2.55
C PHE A 133 -4.22 -0.68 -2.50
N THR A 134 -4.65 -1.84 -1.98
CA THR A 134 -6.06 -2.26 -1.88
C THR A 134 -6.95 -1.26 -1.14
N LEU A 135 -6.39 -0.57 -0.13
CA LEU A 135 -7.10 0.46 0.63
C LEU A 135 -6.87 1.87 0.07
N SER A 136 -6.21 2.05 -1.07
CA SER A 136 -5.95 3.40 -1.58
C SER A 136 -7.24 4.13 -1.98
N MET A 137 -7.22 5.45 -1.93
CA MET A 137 -8.37 6.30 -2.22
C MET A 137 -7.94 7.58 -2.92
N SER A 138 -8.57 7.88 -4.05
CA SER A 138 -8.43 9.17 -4.73
C SER A 138 -9.26 10.25 -4.01
N LEU A 139 -8.63 11.38 -3.74
CA LEU A 139 -9.28 12.56 -3.16
C LEU A 139 -9.88 13.44 -4.26
N LEU A 140 -11.02 13.03 -4.82
CA LEU A 140 -11.80 13.91 -5.70
C LEU A 140 -12.35 15.08 -4.88
N LEU A 141 -12.10 16.32 -5.33
CA LEU A 141 -12.68 17.54 -4.75
C LEU A 141 -14.22 17.45 -4.67
N GLU A 142 -14.86 16.77 -5.62
CA GLU A 142 -16.30 16.50 -5.62
C GLU A 142 -16.77 15.71 -4.39
N ASN A 143 -15.94 14.82 -3.84
CA ASN A 143 -16.27 14.06 -2.63
C ASN A 143 -16.15 14.90 -1.36
N ILE A 144 -15.28 15.92 -1.35
CA ILE A 144 -15.20 16.89 -0.26
C ILE A 144 -16.42 17.83 -0.33
N ILE A 145 -16.74 18.36 -1.51
CA ILE A 145 -17.91 19.23 -1.72
C ILE A 145 -19.20 18.50 -1.36
N ARG A 146 -19.40 17.26 -1.81
CA ARG A 146 -20.58 16.46 -1.44
C ARG A 146 -20.67 16.23 0.07
N ARG A 147 -19.56 15.96 0.76
CA ARG A 147 -19.55 15.78 2.22
C ARG A 147 -19.85 17.09 2.97
N LEU A 148 -19.33 18.23 2.50
CA LEU A 148 -19.66 19.53 3.07
C LEU A 148 -21.13 19.89 2.85
N GLN A 149 -21.67 19.65 1.64
CA GLN A 149 -23.09 19.85 1.34
C GLN A 149 -24.01 18.96 2.19
N THR A 150 -23.60 17.72 2.49
CA THR A 150 -24.40 16.81 3.34
C THR A 150 -24.42 17.31 4.79
N VAL A 151 -23.30 17.82 5.31
CA VAL A 151 -23.22 18.43 6.65
C VAL A 151 -24.07 19.71 6.73
N GLU A 152 -24.10 20.54 5.69
CA GLU A 152 -24.97 21.74 5.64
C GLU A 152 -26.47 21.38 5.58
N LEU A 153 -26.84 20.31 4.86
CA LEU A 153 -28.22 19.83 4.80
C LEU A 153 -28.71 19.23 6.14
N GLU A 154 -27.86 18.53 6.87
CA GLU A 154 -28.19 18.01 8.21
C GLU A 154 -28.39 19.14 9.23
N GLN A 155 -27.59 20.22 9.14
CA GLN A 155 -27.75 21.38 10.02
C GLN A 155 -29.01 22.21 9.72
N THR A 156 -29.41 22.32 8.45
CA THR A 156 -30.63 23.05 8.05
C THR A 156 -31.92 22.27 8.34
N THR A 157 -31.89 20.94 8.24
CA THR A 157 -33.05 20.09 8.55
C THR A 157 -33.28 19.99 10.05
N GLY A 158 -32.22 20.00 10.87
CA GLY A 158 -32.31 20.02 12.34
C GLY A 158 -32.82 21.34 12.93
N ALA A 159 -32.63 22.47 12.25
CA ALA A 159 -33.14 23.78 12.69
C ALA A 159 -34.64 23.97 12.48
N SER A 160 -35.23 23.23 11.53
CA SER A 160 -36.63 23.41 11.12
C SER A 160 -37.64 22.70 12.03
N GLN A 161 -37.19 21.74 12.87
CA GLN A 161 -38.06 21.03 13.82
C GLN A 161 -38.25 21.75 15.18
N LEU A 162 -37.52 22.83 15.46
CA LEU A 162 -37.58 23.53 16.76
C LEU A 162 -38.51 24.76 16.79
N CYS A 163 -39.08 25.20 15.65
CA CYS A 163 -39.95 26.38 15.59
C CYS A 163 -41.45 26.08 15.41
N GLY A 164 -41.90 24.83 15.53
CA GLY A 164 -43.26 24.40 15.17
C GLY A 164 -44.30 24.25 16.28
N HIS A 165 -44.07 24.75 17.51
CA HIS A 165 -45.10 24.73 18.56
C HIS A 165 -45.20 26.07 19.30
N ARG A 166 -46.17 26.88 18.88
CA ARG A 166 -46.91 27.82 19.71
C ARG A 166 -48.38 27.67 19.42
#